data_AF-A0A183F542-F1
#
_entry.id   AF-A0A183F542-F1
#
_cell.length_a   1.000
_cell.length_b   1.000
_cell.length_c   1.000
_cell.angle_alpha   90.00
_cell.angle_beta   90.00
_cell.angle_gamma   90.00
#
_symmetry.space_group_name_H-M   'P 1'
#
loop_
_entity.id
_entity.type
_entity.pdbx_description
1 polymer ?
#
loop_
_entity_poly.entity_id
_entity_poly.type
_entity_poly.pdbx_seq_one_letter_code
_entity_poly.pdbx_strand_id
1 'polypeptide(L)'
;MEDYHAMVTAERPSRLDNLDGVEVINGSLRISATKGLGDFSMEKLREITTEDEGPAIQISGNSGLRSLSFPALRRIDSPDDIKVTIVNNPKLGMKRVEVEAMYRLADGKRHTNIEFKDTSSLYDRVMEYKMFIIMVILILLIILLLALITAFLMATYIKRRREFTKDGFPTPPYRLDKDSKKILTGWVNEIISKNPLIWRCSDREVIWSYQKSDGTRSFGMVAMSVPPRGATGNCSLCELS
;
A
#
# COMPACT_ATOMS: atom_id res chain seq x y z
N MET A 1 25.53 -54.27 -26.10
CA MET A 1 25.27 -53.04 -25.31
C MET A 1 25.10 -51.94 -26.33
N GLU A 2 23.88 -51.82 -26.86
CA GLU A 2 23.58 -50.84 -27.92
C GLU A 2 23.46 -49.47 -27.28
N ASP A 3 24.40 -48.58 -27.61
CA ASP A 3 24.34 -47.15 -27.27
C ASP A 3 23.22 -46.52 -28.13
N TYR A 4 22.00 -46.58 -27.64
CA TYR A 4 20.90 -45.77 -28.16
C TYR A 4 21.19 -44.31 -27.81
N HIS A 5 21.91 -43.62 -28.69
CA HIS A 5 21.99 -42.18 -28.70
C HIS A 5 20.58 -41.62 -28.86
N ALA A 6 19.91 -41.36 -27.73
CA ALA A 6 18.61 -40.73 -27.70
C ALA A 6 18.71 -39.38 -28.43
N MET A 7 18.01 -39.29 -29.55
CA MET A 7 17.98 -38.09 -30.40
C MET A 7 17.34 -36.96 -29.59
N VAL A 8 18.18 -36.05 -29.09
CA VAL A 8 17.73 -34.93 -28.26
C VAL A 8 16.96 -33.95 -29.13
N THR A 9 15.64 -33.92 -28.96
CA THR A 9 14.78 -33.03 -29.75
C THR A 9 14.80 -31.63 -29.13
N ALA A 10 15.32 -30.66 -29.88
CA ALA A 10 15.45 -29.27 -29.43
C ALA A 10 14.11 -28.51 -29.44
N GLU A 11 13.23 -28.84 -30.39
CA GLU A 11 11.98 -28.13 -30.62
C GLU A 11 10.79 -28.78 -29.90
N ARG A 12 9.74 -27.99 -29.66
CA ARG A 12 8.49 -28.49 -29.09
C ARG A 12 7.78 -29.38 -30.12
N PRO A 13 7.37 -30.60 -29.79
CA PRO A 13 6.61 -31.45 -30.70
C PRO A 13 5.33 -30.75 -31.17
N SER A 14 5.13 -30.65 -32.49
CA SER A 14 4.01 -29.91 -33.09
C SER A 14 2.64 -30.58 -32.95
N ARG A 15 2.59 -31.80 -32.40
CA ARG A 15 1.36 -32.62 -32.29
C ARG A 15 0.97 -32.93 -30.83
N LEU A 16 1.45 -32.12 -29.89
CA LEU A 16 1.12 -32.27 -28.47
C LEU A 16 -0.38 -32.14 -28.21
N ASP A 17 -1.05 -31.24 -28.92
CA ASP A 17 -2.48 -30.94 -28.75
C ASP A 17 -3.39 -32.16 -29.07
N ASN A 18 -2.88 -33.13 -29.83
CA ASN A 18 -3.61 -34.37 -30.10
C ASN A 18 -3.76 -35.27 -28.87
N LEU A 19 -2.96 -35.02 -27.81
CA LEU A 19 -2.99 -35.80 -26.57
C LEU A 19 -4.08 -35.34 -25.60
N ASP A 20 -4.69 -34.17 -25.83
CA ASP A 20 -5.73 -33.61 -24.96
C ASP A 20 -7.00 -34.46 -24.87
N GLY A 21 -7.23 -35.30 -25.89
CA GLY A 21 -8.38 -36.21 -25.96
C GLY A 21 -8.13 -37.60 -25.35
N VAL A 22 -6.90 -37.92 -24.95
CA VAL A 22 -6.55 -39.28 -24.51
C VAL A 22 -7.03 -39.49 -23.08
N GLU A 23 -7.97 -40.42 -22.89
CA GLU A 23 -8.51 -40.79 -21.58
C GLU A 23 -7.83 -42.01 -20.96
N VAL A 24 -7.39 -42.97 -21.77
CA VAL A 24 -6.82 -44.24 -21.31
C VAL A 24 -5.57 -44.57 -22.12
N ILE A 25 -4.53 -45.01 -21.45
CA ILE A 25 -3.29 -45.51 -22.06
C ILE A 25 -3.12 -46.98 -21.67
N ASN A 26 -3.21 -47.87 -22.67
CA ASN A 26 -2.88 -49.29 -22.52
C ASN A 26 -1.41 -49.48 -22.91
N GLY A 27 -0.52 -49.25 -21.95
CA GLY A 27 0.93 -49.30 -22.10
C GLY A 27 1.62 -48.33 -21.14
N SER A 28 2.89 -48.02 -21.43
CA SER A 28 3.66 -47.06 -20.64
C SER A 28 3.67 -45.67 -21.28
N LEU A 29 3.56 -44.64 -20.44
CA LEU A 29 3.77 -43.24 -20.83
C LEU A 29 5.24 -42.88 -20.64
N ARG A 30 5.99 -42.76 -21.73
CA ARG A 30 7.41 -42.39 -21.71
C ARG A 30 7.68 -41.01 -22.33
N ILE A 31 8.29 -40.12 -21.55
CA ILE A 31 8.73 -38.80 -22.01
C ILE A 31 10.19 -38.62 -21.63
N SER A 32 11.08 -38.63 -22.61
CA SER A 32 12.52 -38.57 -22.34
C SER A 32 13.28 -37.60 -23.25
N ALA A 33 14.35 -37.01 -22.71
CA ALA A 33 15.35 -36.24 -23.46
C ALA A 33 14.80 -35.04 -24.27
N THR A 34 13.74 -34.38 -23.78
CA THR A 34 13.16 -33.21 -24.44
C THR A 34 13.71 -31.88 -23.89
N LYS A 35 13.95 -30.91 -24.78
CA LYS A 35 14.41 -29.54 -24.42
C LYS A 35 13.33 -28.47 -24.54
N GLY A 36 12.31 -28.69 -25.37
CA GLY A 36 11.29 -27.70 -25.72
C GLY A 36 9.89 -27.99 -25.18
N LEU A 37 9.71 -28.98 -24.30
CA LEU A 37 8.38 -29.43 -23.89
C LEU A 37 7.59 -28.35 -23.13
N GLY A 38 8.26 -27.57 -22.25
CA GLY A 38 7.62 -26.50 -21.50
C GLY A 38 6.66 -27.04 -20.46
N ASP A 39 5.41 -26.61 -20.51
CA ASP A 39 4.33 -27.13 -19.66
C ASP A 39 3.62 -28.28 -20.37
N PHE A 40 3.51 -29.43 -19.70
CA PHE A 40 2.86 -30.63 -20.22
C PHE A 40 1.71 -31.03 -19.31
N SER A 41 0.52 -31.17 -19.88
CA SER A 41 -0.65 -31.66 -19.17
C SER A 41 -1.48 -32.57 -20.07
N MET A 42 -2.12 -33.57 -19.45
CA MET A 42 -3.14 -34.39 -20.10
C MET A 42 -4.39 -34.33 -19.23
N GLU A 43 -5.25 -33.34 -19.50
CA GLU A 43 -6.37 -33.02 -18.63
C GLU A 43 -7.40 -34.14 -18.51
N LYS A 44 -7.55 -34.95 -19.56
CA LYS A 44 -8.57 -36.01 -19.64
C LYS A 44 -8.04 -37.41 -19.32
N LEU A 45 -6.72 -37.56 -19.13
CA LEU A 45 -6.12 -38.87 -18.86
C LEU A 45 -6.58 -39.40 -17.50
N ARG A 46 -7.25 -40.55 -17.50
CA ARG A 46 -7.88 -41.19 -16.34
C ARG A 46 -7.16 -42.45 -15.89
N GLU A 47 -6.63 -43.22 -16.82
CA GLU A 47 -6.06 -44.54 -16.55
C GLU A 47 -4.83 -44.83 -17.39
N ILE A 48 -3.81 -45.40 -16.76
CA ILE A 48 -2.62 -45.92 -17.42
C ILE A 48 -2.40 -47.34 -16.88
N THR A 49 -2.43 -48.32 -17.76
CA THR A 49 -2.26 -49.74 -17.42
C THR A 49 -1.22 -50.33 -18.36
N THR A 50 -0.15 -50.91 -17.82
CA THR A 50 0.86 -51.62 -18.61
C THR A 50 0.89 -53.09 -18.19
N GLU A 51 0.95 -53.99 -19.16
CA GLU A 51 1.19 -55.43 -18.92
C GLU A 51 2.68 -55.78 -19.00
N ASP A 52 3.46 -54.90 -19.65
CA ASP A 52 4.90 -55.07 -19.83
C ASP A 52 5.68 -54.76 -18.55
N GLU A 53 6.88 -55.34 -18.45
CA GLU A 53 7.84 -55.00 -17.38
C GLU A 53 8.24 -53.52 -17.45
N GLY A 54 8.11 -52.84 -16.31
CA GLY A 54 8.58 -51.47 -16.12
C GLY A 54 7.52 -50.49 -15.61
N PRO A 55 7.91 -49.23 -15.38
CA PRO A 55 7.02 -48.22 -14.85
C PRO A 55 5.95 -47.83 -15.88
N ALA A 56 4.71 -47.71 -15.41
CA ALA A 56 3.59 -47.18 -16.19
C ALA A 56 3.83 -45.72 -16.62
N ILE A 57 4.51 -44.93 -15.79
CA ILE A 57 4.90 -43.54 -16.12
C ILE A 57 6.41 -43.39 -15.98
N GLN A 58 7.07 -42.99 -17.06
CA GLN A 58 8.52 -42.75 -17.09
C GLN A 58 8.85 -41.40 -17.73
N ILE A 59 9.30 -40.45 -16.92
CA ILE A 59 9.62 -39.09 -17.37
C ILE A 59 11.04 -38.74 -16.93
N SER A 60 11.98 -38.70 -17.87
CA SER A 60 13.39 -38.52 -17.52
C SER A 60 14.22 -37.67 -18.47
N GLY A 61 15.17 -36.91 -17.93
CA GLY A 61 16.13 -36.16 -18.73
C GLY A 61 15.52 -35.00 -19.53
N ASN A 62 14.37 -34.47 -19.12
CA ASN A 62 13.70 -33.37 -19.82
C ASN A 62 14.14 -32.03 -19.24
N SER A 63 15.18 -31.45 -19.83
CA SER A 63 15.73 -30.15 -19.38
C SER A 63 14.79 -28.95 -19.61
N GLY A 64 13.80 -29.10 -20.48
CA GLY A 64 12.81 -28.07 -20.82
C GLY A 64 11.46 -28.19 -20.14
N LEU A 65 11.20 -29.29 -19.44
CA LEU A 65 9.93 -29.55 -18.78
C LEU A 65 9.83 -28.69 -17.51
N ARG A 66 8.83 -27.81 -17.45
CA ARG A 66 8.60 -26.85 -16.36
C ARG A 66 7.50 -27.30 -15.42
N SER A 67 6.42 -27.84 -15.96
CA SER A 67 5.31 -28.37 -15.18
C SER A 67 4.74 -29.63 -15.82
N LEU A 68 4.18 -30.49 -14.97
CA LEU A 68 3.62 -31.78 -15.31
C LEU A 68 2.32 -31.98 -14.53
N SER A 69 1.18 -32.12 -15.20
CA SER A 69 -0.11 -32.26 -14.51
C SER A 69 -1.06 -33.26 -15.19
N PHE A 70 -1.63 -34.14 -14.36
CA PHE A 70 -2.59 -35.18 -14.76
C PHE A 70 -3.83 -35.12 -13.86
N PRO A 71 -4.66 -34.07 -13.98
CA PRO A 71 -5.71 -33.78 -13.00
C PRO A 71 -6.82 -34.83 -12.94
N ALA A 72 -7.10 -35.53 -14.05
CA ALA A 72 -8.14 -36.56 -14.11
C ALA A 72 -7.63 -37.98 -13.83
N LEU A 73 -6.33 -38.17 -13.55
CA LEU A 73 -5.73 -39.49 -13.39
C LEU A 73 -6.23 -40.15 -12.11
N ARG A 74 -6.80 -41.34 -12.25
CA ARG A 74 -7.46 -42.09 -11.16
C ARG A 74 -6.86 -43.46 -10.93
N ARG A 75 -6.16 -44.02 -11.92
CA ARG A 75 -5.59 -45.37 -11.82
C ARG A 75 -4.26 -45.47 -12.56
N ILE A 76 -3.28 -46.08 -11.89
CA ILE A 76 -1.99 -46.46 -12.45
C ILE A 76 -1.79 -47.93 -12.11
N ASP A 77 -1.65 -48.77 -13.14
CA ASP A 77 -1.42 -50.21 -12.98
C ASP A 77 -0.17 -50.62 -13.74
N SER A 78 0.71 -51.33 -13.06
CA SER A 78 1.92 -51.92 -13.60
C SER A 78 2.28 -53.15 -12.76
N PRO A 79 2.76 -54.24 -13.39
CA PRO A 79 3.27 -55.41 -12.67
C PRO A 79 4.58 -55.13 -11.93
N ASP A 80 5.30 -54.06 -12.26
CA ASP A 80 6.58 -53.71 -11.65
C ASP A 80 6.39 -53.02 -10.29
N ASP A 81 7.37 -53.19 -9.40
CA ASP A 81 7.34 -52.59 -8.06
C ASP A 81 7.39 -51.06 -8.14
N ILE A 82 8.13 -50.51 -9.11
CA ILE A 82 8.20 -49.07 -9.36
C ILE A 82 7.23 -48.68 -10.47
N LYS A 83 6.09 -48.11 -10.10
CA LYS A 83 5.03 -47.73 -11.05
C LYS A 83 5.27 -46.38 -11.73
N VAL A 84 5.91 -45.43 -11.02
CA VAL A 84 6.13 -44.06 -11.50
C VAL A 84 7.59 -43.65 -11.30
N THR A 85 8.25 -43.24 -12.38
CA THR A 85 9.62 -42.72 -12.37
C THR A 85 9.66 -41.34 -13.03
N ILE A 86 10.02 -40.32 -12.26
CA ILE A 86 10.18 -38.94 -12.71
C ILE A 86 11.53 -38.44 -12.16
N VAL A 87 12.59 -38.50 -12.96
CA VAL A 87 13.96 -38.22 -12.49
C VAL A 87 14.74 -37.38 -13.50
N ASN A 88 15.77 -36.65 -13.06
CA ASN A 88 16.64 -35.88 -13.96
C ASN A 88 15.89 -34.80 -14.80
N ASN A 89 14.91 -34.11 -14.22
CA ASN A 89 14.17 -33.01 -14.89
C ASN A 89 14.46 -31.67 -14.15
N PRO A 90 15.57 -30.97 -14.45
CA PRO A 90 16.11 -29.90 -13.60
C PRO A 90 15.21 -28.67 -13.45
N LYS A 91 14.28 -28.43 -14.38
CA LYS A 91 13.34 -27.30 -14.36
C LYS A 91 11.93 -27.70 -13.94
N LEU A 92 11.69 -28.99 -13.65
CA LEU A 92 10.38 -29.48 -13.30
C LEU A 92 9.98 -29.00 -11.91
N GLY A 93 8.99 -28.11 -11.89
CA GLY A 93 8.26 -27.72 -10.70
C GLY A 93 6.97 -28.52 -10.59
N MET A 94 6.75 -29.15 -9.43
CA MET A 94 5.48 -29.82 -9.14
C MET A 94 4.93 -29.29 -7.82
N LYS A 95 3.60 -29.29 -7.68
CA LYS A 95 2.98 -29.00 -6.40
C LYS A 95 3.04 -30.25 -5.53
N ARG A 96 3.29 -30.08 -4.24
CA ARG A 96 3.29 -31.20 -3.29
C ARG A 96 2.00 -32.04 -3.33
N VAL A 97 0.84 -31.40 -3.52
CA VAL A 97 -0.45 -32.10 -3.64
C VAL A 97 -0.53 -33.02 -4.87
N GLU A 98 0.12 -32.66 -5.99
CA GLU A 98 0.16 -33.49 -7.21
C GLU A 98 1.08 -34.68 -7.01
N VAL A 99 2.23 -34.47 -6.35
CA VAL A 99 3.16 -35.55 -6.02
C VAL A 99 2.54 -36.52 -5.02
N GLU A 100 1.84 -36.02 -3.99
CA GLU A 100 1.10 -36.85 -3.04
C GLU A 100 -0.03 -37.64 -3.72
N ALA A 101 -0.71 -37.07 -4.73
CA ALA A 101 -1.68 -37.79 -5.54
C ALA A 101 -1.01 -38.94 -6.31
N MET A 102 0.15 -38.69 -6.94
CA MET A 102 0.92 -39.75 -7.60
C MET A 102 1.34 -40.87 -6.66
N TYR A 103 1.80 -40.53 -5.45
CA TYR A 103 2.11 -41.54 -4.43
C TYR A 103 0.90 -42.39 -4.06
N ARG A 104 -0.30 -41.79 -3.94
CA ARG A 104 -1.52 -42.55 -3.64
C ARG A 104 -1.93 -43.46 -4.80
N LEU A 105 -1.84 -42.96 -6.03
CA LEU A 105 -2.19 -43.71 -7.23
C LEU A 105 -1.24 -44.89 -7.51
N ALA A 106 0.01 -44.79 -7.07
CA ALA A 106 1.01 -45.83 -7.19
C ALA A 106 1.06 -46.79 -5.99
N ASP A 107 0.05 -46.80 -5.12
CA ASP A 107 -0.01 -47.61 -3.88
C ASP A 107 1.07 -47.29 -2.84
N GLY A 108 1.67 -46.11 -2.90
CA GLY A 108 2.55 -45.55 -1.88
C GLY A 108 3.87 -45.01 -2.43
N LYS A 109 4.61 -44.31 -1.56
CA LYS A 109 5.88 -43.66 -1.92
C LYS A 109 6.98 -44.65 -2.34
N ARG A 110 6.93 -45.90 -1.86
CA ARG A 110 7.95 -46.92 -2.16
C ARG A 110 7.91 -47.36 -3.63
N HIS A 111 6.74 -47.27 -4.25
CA HIS A 111 6.50 -47.63 -5.65
C HIS A 111 6.71 -46.46 -6.63
N THR A 112 7.37 -45.40 -6.15
CA THR A 112 7.57 -44.17 -6.93
C THR A 112 8.97 -43.62 -6.71
N ASN A 113 9.59 -43.16 -7.79
CA ASN A 113 10.83 -42.42 -7.75
C ASN A 113 10.61 -41.05 -8.42
N ILE A 114 10.38 -40.01 -7.61
CA ILE A 114 10.02 -38.67 -8.10
C ILE A 114 11.01 -37.65 -7.52
N GLU A 115 11.85 -37.09 -8.39
CA GLU A 115 12.71 -35.93 -8.14
C GLU A 115 12.03 -34.68 -8.70
N PHE A 116 11.68 -33.73 -7.84
CA PHE A 116 11.01 -32.51 -8.23
C PHE A 116 11.46 -31.32 -7.39
N LYS A 117 11.37 -30.12 -7.95
CA LYS A 117 11.48 -28.88 -7.19
C LYS A 117 10.09 -28.51 -6.65
N ASP A 118 9.96 -28.42 -5.32
CA ASP A 118 8.67 -28.10 -4.70
C ASP A 118 8.28 -26.64 -4.94
N THR A 119 7.32 -26.43 -5.84
CA THR A 119 6.77 -25.10 -6.17
C THR A 119 5.60 -24.71 -5.26
N SER A 120 5.15 -25.61 -4.39
CA SER A 120 4.03 -25.34 -3.48
C SER A 120 4.44 -24.50 -2.26
N SER A 121 5.74 -24.30 -2.04
CA SER A 121 6.18 -23.38 -1.00
C SER A 121 5.73 -21.95 -1.36
N LEU A 122 4.92 -21.35 -0.48
CA LEU A 122 4.55 -19.94 -0.57
C LEU A 122 5.78 -19.04 -0.77
N TYR A 123 6.95 -19.49 -0.32
CA TYR A 123 8.24 -18.85 -0.49
C TYR A 123 8.61 -18.61 -1.96
N ASP A 124 8.43 -19.59 -2.86
CA ASP A 124 8.75 -19.40 -4.28
C ASP A 124 7.80 -18.40 -4.95
N ARG A 125 6.52 -18.41 -4.57
CA ARG A 125 5.53 -17.43 -5.04
C ARG A 125 5.82 -16.03 -4.49
N VAL A 126 6.19 -15.92 -3.22
CA VAL A 126 6.61 -14.66 -2.57
C VAL A 126 7.90 -14.12 -3.19
N MET A 127 8.82 -15.00 -3.58
CA MET A 127 10.05 -14.63 -4.28
C MET A 127 9.79 -14.10 -5.70
N GLU A 128 8.78 -14.62 -6.40
CA GLU A 128 8.36 -14.08 -7.69
C GLU A 128 7.84 -12.64 -7.55
N TYR A 129 7.13 -12.34 -6.46
CA TYR A 129 6.68 -10.98 -6.13
C TYR A 129 7.69 -10.15 -5.32
N LYS A 130 8.93 -10.60 -5.15
CA LYS A 130 9.95 -9.92 -4.33
C LYS A 130 10.10 -8.44 -4.73
N MET A 131 10.13 -8.17 -6.03
CA MET A 131 10.26 -6.79 -6.53
C MET A 131 9.04 -5.92 -6.22
N PHE A 132 7.83 -6.49 -6.30
CA PHE A 132 6.60 -5.79 -5.94
C PHE A 132 6.51 -5.51 -4.44
N ILE A 133 6.88 -6.48 -3.60
CA ILE A 133 6.92 -6.32 -2.14
C ILE A 133 7.92 -5.22 -1.76
N ILE A 134 9.12 -5.22 -2.36
CA ILE A 134 10.12 -4.17 -2.13
C ILE A 134 9.59 -2.79 -2.56
N MET A 135 8.93 -2.69 -3.72
CA MET A 135 8.30 -1.45 -4.20
C MET A 135 7.23 -0.93 -3.22
N VAL A 136 6.34 -1.79 -2.74
CA VAL A 136 5.28 -1.41 -1.78
C VAL A 136 5.90 -0.91 -0.48
N ILE A 137 6.91 -1.61 0.06
CA ILE A 137 7.62 -1.19 1.28
C ILE A 137 8.30 0.17 1.08
N LEU A 138 8.94 0.39 -0.08
CA LEU A 138 9.59 1.66 -0.41
C LEU A 138 8.58 2.82 -0.47
N ILE A 139 7.43 2.62 -1.10
CA ILE A 139 6.35 3.63 -1.17
C ILE A 139 5.84 3.95 0.24
N LEU A 140 5.64 2.93 1.08
CA LEU A 140 5.17 3.10 2.46
C LEU A 140 6.17 3.90 3.31
N LEU A 141 7.48 3.66 3.12
CA LEU A 141 8.55 4.45 3.74
C LEU A 141 8.56 5.92 3.30
N ILE A 142 8.31 6.20 2.02
CA ILE A 142 8.22 7.58 1.51
C ILE A 142 7.03 8.31 2.13
N ILE A 143 5.86 7.66 2.20
CA ILE A 143 4.65 8.23 2.83
C ILE A 143 4.92 8.53 4.32
N LEU A 144 5.56 7.62 5.03
CA LEU A 144 5.94 7.81 6.43
C LEU A 144 6.88 9.02 6.60
N LEU A 145 7.88 9.16 5.72
CA LEU A 145 8.82 10.28 5.76
C LEU A 145 8.14 11.63 5.50
N LEU A 146 7.21 11.69 4.54
CA LEU A 146 6.39 12.88 4.29
C LEU A 146 5.51 13.23 5.50
N ALA A 147 4.89 12.24 6.14
CA ALA A 147 4.10 12.46 7.35
C ALA A 147 4.95 13.04 8.49
N LEU A 148 6.17 12.53 8.69
CA LEU A 148 7.11 13.06 9.69
C LEU A 148 7.53 14.50 9.38
N ILE A 149 7.83 14.83 8.11
CA ILE A 149 8.16 16.21 7.71
C ILE A 149 6.99 17.15 8.00
N THR A 150 5.76 16.77 7.62
CA THR A 150 4.58 17.63 7.86
C THR A 150 4.31 17.83 9.35
N ALA A 151 4.46 16.79 10.18
CA ALA A 151 4.33 16.89 11.63
C ALA A 151 5.41 17.83 12.23
N PHE A 152 6.64 17.74 11.75
CA PHE A 152 7.74 18.62 12.17
C PHE A 152 7.47 20.08 11.77
N LEU A 153 7.02 20.34 10.54
CA LEU A 153 6.64 21.67 10.08
C LEU A 153 5.47 22.23 10.90
N MET A 154 4.46 21.41 11.24
CA MET A 154 3.36 21.84 12.11
C MET A 154 3.84 22.14 13.54
N ALA A 155 4.71 21.32 14.11
CA ALA A 155 5.26 21.55 15.45
C ALA A 155 6.07 22.86 15.52
N THR A 156 6.91 23.12 14.51
CA THR A 156 7.67 24.38 14.42
C THR A 156 6.77 25.58 14.19
N TYR A 157 5.72 25.44 13.37
CA TYR A 157 4.71 26.48 13.16
C TYR A 157 3.94 26.82 14.44
N ILE A 158 3.51 25.81 15.19
CA ILE A 158 2.83 25.99 16.47
C ILE A 158 3.78 26.61 17.50
N LYS A 159 5.04 26.19 17.56
CA LYS A 159 6.05 26.78 18.45
C LYS A 159 6.24 28.26 18.14
N ARG A 160 6.43 28.63 16.86
CA ARG A 160 6.49 30.04 16.43
C ARG A 160 5.24 30.79 16.86
N ARG A 161 4.04 30.26 16.59
CA ARG A 161 2.78 30.90 17.01
C ARG A 161 2.70 31.10 18.52
N ARG A 162 3.12 30.13 19.33
CA ARG A 162 3.14 30.24 20.80
C ARG A 162 4.10 31.31 21.29
N GLU A 163 5.25 31.47 20.63
CA GLU A 163 6.17 32.59 20.90
C GLU A 163 5.52 33.95 20.56
N PHE A 164 4.73 34.03 19.48
CA PHE A 164 3.96 35.25 19.15
C PHE A 164 2.80 35.54 20.11
N THR A 165 2.10 34.53 20.64
CA THR A 165 0.93 34.74 21.52
C THR A 165 1.27 34.92 23.00
N LYS A 166 2.47 34.56 23.47
CA LYS A 166 2.80 34.71 24.89
C LYS A 166 2.91 36.18 25.32
N ASP A 167 3.38 37.05 24.41
CA ASP A 167 3.56 38.49 24.67
C ASP A 167 2.57 39.36 23.87
N GLY A 168 1.68 38.75 23.07
CA GLY A 168 0.65 39.45 22.26
C GLY A 168 1.19 40.31 21.11
N PHE A 169 2.51 40.49 21.03
CA PHE A 169 3.20 41.30 20.05
C PHE A 169 4.45 40.55 19.54
N PRO A 170 4.83 40.73 18.25
CA PRO A 170 6.10 40.21 17.77
C PRO A 170 7.26 40.82 18.56
N THR A 171 8.29 40.03 18.89
CA THR A 171 9.48 40.54 19.59
C THR A 171 10.16 41.61 18.72
N PRO A 172 10.49 42.80 19.26
CA PRO A 172 11.15 43.86 18.51
C PRO A 172 12.52 43.38 17.97
N PRO A 173 12.98 43.91 16.82
CA PRO A 173 12.52 45.12 16.16
C PRO A 173 11.34 44.91 15.20
N TYR A 174 10.28 45.71 15.38
CA TYR A 174 9.10 45.72 14.51
C TYR A 174 9.49 46.15 13.10
N ARG A 175 9.58 45.19 12.18
CA ARG A 175 9.73 45.48 10.75
C ARG A 175 8.34 45.80 10.19
N LEU A 176 7.96 47.08 10.27
CA LEU A 176 6.80 47.59 9.55
C LEU A 176 7.09 47.57 8.04
N ASP A 177 6.09 47.15 7.28
CA ASP A 177 6.13 47.28 5.82
C ASP A 177 6.25 48.75 5.41
N LYS A 178 6.80 49.02 4.21
CA LYS A 178 7.11 50.38 3.75
C LYS A 178 5.87 51.28 3.75
N ASP A 179 4.73 50.74 3.35
CA ASP A 179 3.47 51.49 3.29
C ASP A 179 2.93 51.79 4.69
N SER A 180 2.94 50.80 5.58
CA SER A 180 2.56 50.98 6.98
C SER A 180 3.46 51.97 7.69
N LYS A 181 4.77 51.96 7.40
CA LYS A 181 5.73 52.93 7.93
C LYS A 181 5.38 54.34 7.47
N LYS A 182 5.04 54.52 6.19
CA LYS A 182 4.65 55.82 5.62
C LYS A 182 3.38 56.37 6.28
N ILE A 183 2.36 55.52 6.44
CA ILE A 183 1.10 55.89 7.11
C ILE A 183 1.37 56.30 8.56
N LEU A 184 2.13 55.49 9.31
CA LEU A 184 2.46 55.77 10.71
C LEU A 184 3.25 57.08 10.85
N THR A 185 4.24 57.32 9.98
CA THR A 185 4.97 58.60 9.99
C THR A 185 4.06 59.79 9.62
N GLY A 186 3.10 59.59 8.73
CA GLY A 186 2.10 60.60 8.39
C GLY A 186 1.24 60.97 9.60
N TRP A 187 0.74 59.97 10.32
CA TRP A 187 -0.06 60.18 11.53
C TRP A 187 0.73 60.85 12.64
N VAL A 188 1.98 60.41 12.89
CA VAL A 188 2.86 61.04 13.89
C VAL A 188 3.13 62.50 13.54
N ASN A 189 3.39 62.82 12.27
CA ASN A 189 3.59 64.20 11.83
C ASN A 189 2.31 65.05 11.97
N GLU A 190 1.14 64.47 11.72
CA GLU A 190 -0.14 65.15 11.92
C GLU A 190 -0.42 65.42 13.41
N ILE A 191 -0.11 64.47 14.30
CA ILE A 191 -0.19 64.63 15.76
C ILE A 191 0.74 65.74 16.25
N ILE A 192 1.99 65.75 15.79
CA ILE A 192 2.98 66.73 16.25
C ILE A 192 2.61 68.14 15.76
N SER A 193 2.11 68.26 14.53
CA SER A 193 1.77 69.55 13.93
C SER A 193 0.44 70.13 14.44
N LYS A 194 -0.53 69.28 14.82
CA LYS A 194 -1.79 69.71 15.44
C LYS A 194 -1.71 69.48 16.95
N ASN A 195 -1.43 70.55 17.68
CA ASN A 195 -1.37 70.66 19.16
C ASN A 195 -1.77 69.35 19.90
N PRO A 196 -0.80 68.63 20.51
CA PRO A 196 -1.00 67.25 20.99
C PRO A 196 -2.06 67.12 22.10
N LEU A 197 -2.51 68.23 22.68
CA LEU A 197 -3.55 68.29 23.71
C LEU A 197 -4.98 68.37 23.15
N ILE A 198 -5.17 68.46 21.83
CA ILE A 198 -6.51 68.52 21.17
C ILE A 198 -7.03 67.13 20.78
N TRP A 199 -6.30 66.07 21.09
CA TRP A 199 -6.78 64.70 20.90
C TRP A 199 -7.83 64.39 21.96
N ARG A 200 -9.08 64.70 21.63
CA ARG A 200 -10.23 64.48 22.50
C ARG A 200 -10.45 62.97 22.64
N CYS A 201 -10.85 62.53 23.82
CA CYS A 201 -11.28 61.13 24.05
C CYS A 201 -12.36 60.65 23.07
N SER A 202 -13.05 61.55 22.38
CA SER A 202 -14.03 61.26 21.32
C SER A 202 -13.40 60.61 20.08
N ASP A 203 -12.14 60.91 19.77
CA ASP A 203 -11.51 60.42 18.52
C ASP A 203 -10.84 59.05 18.73
N ARG A 204 -10.87 58.54 19.97
CA ARG A 204 -10.34 57.23 20.37
C ARG A 204 -10.95 56.09 19.56
N GLU A 205 -12.23 56.20 19.20
CA GLU A 205 -12.96 55.19 18.41
C GLU A 205 -12.42 55.01 16.99
N VAL A 206 -11.81 56.05 16.43
CA VAL A 206 -11.28 56.02 15.06
C VAL A 206 -9.92 55.32 15.02
N ILE A 207 -9.17 55.33 16.13
CA ILE A 207 -7.77 54.90 16.19
C ILE A 207 -7.63 53.50 16.77
N TRP A 208 -8.47 53.17 17.76
CA TRP A 208 -8.58 51.81 18.28
C TRP A 208 -10.00 51.31 18.08
N SER A 209 -10.16 50.35 17.17
CA SER A 209 -11.37 49.54 17.14
C SER A 209 -11.47 48.80 18.48
N TYR A 210 -12.49 49.15 19.28
CA TYR A 210 -12.73 48.57 20.60
C TYR A 210 -12.57 47.04 20.57
N GLN A 211 -11.60 46.51 21.32
CA GLN A 211 -11.58 45.08 21.61
C GLN A 211 -12.75 44.79 22.56
N LYS A 212 -13.46 43.68 22.34
CA LYS A 212 -14.65 43.27 23.13
C LYS A 212 -14.40 43.19 24.65
N SER A 213 -13.14 43.18 25.09
CA SER A 213 -12.71 43.11 26.49
C SER A 213 -12.40 44.46 27.14
N ASP A 214 -12.56 45.60 26.46
CA ASP A 214 -12.23 46.90 27.05
C ASP A 214 -13.24 47.33 28.11
N GLY A 215 -12.77 47.49 29.35
CA GLY A 215 -13.57 47.81 30.54
C GLY A 215 -14.24 49.20 30.55
N THR A 216 -14.05 50.01 29.50
CA THR A 216 -14.71 51.32 29.36
C THR A 216 -16.13 51.23 28.78
N ARG A 217 -16.53 50.05 28.27
CA ARG A 217 -17.88 49.82 27.73
C ARG A 217 -18.97 49.82 28.81
N SER A 218 -18.62 49.54 30.07
CA SER A 218 -19.59 49.45 31.18
C SER A 218 -20.10 50.80 31.68
N PHE A 219 -19.42 51.91 31.37
CA PHE A 219 -19.81 53.24 31.85
C PHE A 219 -20.74 54.03 30.90
N GLY A 220 -20.86 53.62 29.63
CA GLY A 220 -21.63 54.36 28.62
C GLY A 220 -23.10 53.96 28.44
N MET A 221 -23.56 52.86 29.04
CA MET A 221 -24.91 52.31 28.79
C MET A 221 -25.98 52.69 29.82
N VAL A 222 -25.67 53.54 30.80
CA VAL A 222 -26.64 53.95 31.85
C VAL A 222 -27.20 55.37 31.64
N ALA A 223 -26.64 56.19 30.74
CA ALA A 223 -27.05 57.58 30.59
C ALA A 223 -27.53 57.91 29.17
N MET A 224 -28.59 57.26 28.68
CA MET A 224 -29.44 57.78 27.59
C MET A 224 -30.78 57.06 27.56
N SER A 225 -31.57 57.18 28.63
CA SER A 225 -33.03 57.13 28.51
C SER A 225 -33.54 58.56 28.68
N VAL A 226 -33.80 59.21 27.55
CA VAL A 226 -34.48 60.51 27.50
C VAL A 226 -35.98 60.22 27.65
N PRO A 227 -36.66 60.67 28.72
CA PRO A 227 -38.11 60.52 28.82
C PRO A 227 -38.82 61.49 27.86
N PRO A 228 -39.94 61.09 27.23
CA PRO A 228 -40.72 61.97 26.39
C PRO A 228 -41.45 63.06 27.20
N ARG A 229 -41.57 64.23 26.59
CA ARG A 229 -42.20 65.45 27.11
C ARG A 229 -43.63 65.20 27.60
N GLY A 230 -43.91 65.66 28.82
CA GLY A 230 -45.29 65.91 29.28
C GLY A 230 -45.61 65.38 30.66
N ALA A 231 -45.02 65.97 31.70
CA ALA A 231 -45.59 65.94 33.05
C ALA A 231 -45.11 67.16 33.83
N THR A 232 -45.98 68.16 33.94
CA THR A 232 -45.87 69.25 34.90
C THR A 232 -46.11 68.68 36.29
N GLY A 233 -45.09 68.72 37.14
CA GLY A 233 -45.17 68.17 38.50
C GLY A 233 -44.04 68.69 39.39
N ASN A 234 -44.36 69.78 40.09
CA ASN A 234 -43.76 70.35 41.30
C ASN A 234 -42.31 69.95 41.69
N CYS A 235 -41.44 70.95 41.63
CA CYS A 235 -40.28 71.08 42.50
C CYS A 235 -40.68 71.06 43.98
N SER A 236 -40.01 70.23 44.77
CA SER A 236 -39.92 70.38 46.22
C SER A 236 -38.64 69.75 46.75
N LEU A 237 -37.83 70.59 47.42
CA LEU A 237 -36.74 70.27 48.37
C LEU A 237 -35.48 69.61 47.78
N CYS A 238 -34.31 70.27 47.76
CA CYS A 238 -33.44 70.68 48.88
C CYS A 238 -32.95 69.53 49.76
N GLU A 239 -31.62 69.53 49.95
CA GLU A 239 -30.92 69.17 51.19
C GLU A 239 -30.77 67.68 51.55
N LEU A 240 -29.55 67.14 51.47
CA LEU A 240 -28.61 67.09 52.61
C LEU A 240 -27.38 66.21 52.30
N SER A 241 -26.23 66.75 52.74
CA SER A 241 -24.98 66.09 53.20
C SER A 241 -24.09 65.35 52.21
#